data_AF-Q1LID2-F1
#
_entry.id   AF-Q1LID2-F1
#
_cell.length_a   1.000
_cell.length_b   1.000
_cell.length_c   1.000
_cell.angle_alpha   90.00
_cell.angle_beta   90.00
_cell.angle_gamma   90.00
#
_symmetry.space_group_name_H-M   'P 1'
#
loop_
_entity.id
_entity.type
_entity.pdbx_description
1 polymer ?
#
loop_
_entity_poly.entity_id
_entity_poly.type
_entity_poly.pdbx_seq_one_letter_code
_entity_poly.pdbx_strand_id
1 'polypeptide(L)' 'MSKAALTLRFKCKKCTKPVTLYLQKTSACSHILPYQGFCKCGEMMRHAIGDKDAVESFVNSMDNSWMHHHHHH' A
#
# COMPACT_ATOMS: atom_id res chain seq x y z
N MET A 1 -18.78 -2.37 -6.27
CA MET A 1 -17.50 -2.51 -7.00
C MET A 1 -16.47 -3.13 -6.07
N SER A 2 -16.05 -4.37 -6.33
CA SER A 2 -14.98 -5.05 -5.60
C SER A 2 -13.68 -4.28 -5.82
N LYS A 3 -13.11 -3.73 -4.74
CA LYS A 3 -11.78 -3.11 -4.78
C LYS A 3 -10.80 -4.14 -5.37
N ALA A 4 -10.28 -3.89 -6.57
CA ALA A 4 -9.33 -4.79 -7.21
C ALA A 4 -8.16 -5.01 -6.27
N ALA A 5 -7.88 -6.26 -5.94
CA ALA A 5 -6.72 -6.61 -5.13
C ALA A 5 -5.54 -6.91 -6.04
N LEU A 6 -4.34 -6.68 -5.53
CA LEU A 6 -3.12 -6.84 -6.28
C LEU A 6 -2.23 -7.90 -5.62
N THR A 7 -1.86 -8.92 -6.38
CA THR A 7 -0.91 -9.94 -5.93
C THR A 7 0.49 -9.54 -6.37
N LEU A 8 1.38 -9.25 -5.43
CA LEU A 8 2.76 -8.85 -5.71
C LEU A 8 3.75 -9.68 -4.90
N ARG A 9 4.92 -9.92 -5.50
CA ARG A 9 6.06 -10.55 -4.82
C ARG A 9 6.97 -9.47 -4.23
N PHE A 10 7.18 -9.52 -2.92
CA PHE A 10 8.06 -8.60 -2.21
C PHE A 10 9.11 -9.36 -1.41
N LYS A 11 10.28 -8.76 -1.22
CA LYS A 11 11.23 -9.22 -0.20
C LYS A 11 10.80 -8.65 1.15
N CYS A 12 10.29 -9.49 2.04
CA CYS A 12 9.93 -9.05 3.38
C CYS A 12 11.21 -8.66 4.15
N LYS A 13 11.25 -7.46 4.73
CA LYS A 13 12.42 -6.96 5.48
C LYS A 13 12.75 -7.86 6.66
N LYS A 14 11.73 -8.32 7.39
CA LYS A 14 11.88 -9.19 8.57
C LYS A 14 12.24 -10.64 8.22
N CYS A 15 11.60 -11.22 7.21
CA CYS A 15 11.88 -12.61 6.82
C CYS A 15 13.11 -12.76 5.93
N THR A 16 13.59 -11.66 5.34
CA THR A 16 14.63 -11.59 4.28
C THR A 16 14.39 -12.49 3.06
N LYS A 17 13.18 -13.06 2.94
CA LYS A 17 12.74 -13.97 1.89
C LYS A 17 11.72 -13.30 0.96
N PRO A 18 11.66 -13.69 -0.32
CA PRO A 18 10.58 -13.30 -1.21
C PRO A 18 9.27 -13.93 -0.74
N VAL A 19 8.24 -13.10 -0.59
CA VAL A 19 6.88 -13.48 -0.20
C VAL A 19 5.90 -12.96 -1.24
N THR A 20 4.90 -13.77 -1.58
CA THR A 20 3.78 -13.33 -2.42
C THR A 20 2.69 -12.83 -1.48
N LEU A 21 2.33 -11.54 -1.59
CA LEU A 21 1.30 -10.92 -0.77
C LEU A 21 0.10 -10.54 -1.63
N TYR A 22 -1.07 -10.81 -1.10
CA TYR A 22 -2.33 -10.30 -1.61
C TYR A 22 -2.61 -8.98 -0.93
N LEU A 23 -2.43 -7.89 -1.66
CA LEU A 23 -2.62 -6.55 -1.14
C LEU A 23 -4.04 -6.07 -1.42
N GLN A 24 -4.67 -5.54 -0.39
CA GLN A 24 -6.01 -4.98 -0.48
C GLN A 24 -5.93 -3.47 -0.68
N LYS A 25 -6.79 -2.95 -1.57
CA LYS A 25 -6.87 -1.52 -1.82
C LYS A 25 -7.43 -0.83 -0.57
N THR A 26 -6.73 0.16 -0.03
CA THR A 26 -7.10 0.79 1.24
C THR A 26 -8.08 1.93 1.02
N SER A 27 -7.82 2.77 0.01
CA SER A 27 -8.64 3.93 -0.33
C SER A 27 -9.20 3.89 -1.75
N ALA A 28 -10.22 4.69 -2.03
CA ALA A 28 -10.82 4.87 -3.35
C ALA A 28 -10.38 6.20 -4.01
N CYS A 29 -9.12 6.61 -3.83
CA CYS A 29 -8.58 7.78 -4.52
C CYS A 29 -8.45 7.52 -6.04
N SER A 30 -8.64 8.56 -6.84
CA SER A 30 -8.53 8.54 -8.31
C SER A 30 -7.08 8.66 -8.79
N HIS A 31 -6.25 9.42 -8.06
CA HIS A 31 -4.87 9.74 -8.46
C HIS A 31 -3.81 8.85 -7.79
N ILE A 32 -4.24 7.99 -6.86
CA ILE A 32 -3.40 7.01 -6.20
C ILE A 32 -4.21 5.74 -5.92
N LEU A 33 -3.57 4.61 -6.13
CA LEU A 33 -4.07 3.28 -5.83
C LEU A 33 -3.25 2.73 -4.66
N PRO A 34 -3.62 3.05 -3.41
CA PRO A 34 -2.90 2.56 -2.24
C PRO A 34 -3.34 1.13 -1.91
N TYR A 35 -2.36 0.28 -1.70
CA TYR A 35 -2.50 -1.13 -1.38
C TYR A 35 -1.70 -1.47 -0.13
N GLN A 36 -2.30 -2.25 0.77
CA GLN A 36 -1.59 -2.74 1.95
C GLN A 36 -1.87 -4.22 2.18
N GLY A 37 -0.95 -4.88 2.86
CA GLY A 37 -1.10 -6.24 3.33
C GLY A 37 -0.05 -6.61 4.35
N PHE A 38 -0.24 -7.76 4.98
CA PHE A 38 0.66 -8.26 6.01
C PHE A 38 1.36 -9.52 5.53
N CYS A 39 2.67 -9.57 5.73
CA CYS A 39 3.42 -10.81 5.66
C CYS A 39 2.96 -11.75 6.78
N LYS A 40 3.10 -13.07 6.57
CA LYS A 40 2.80 -14.08 7.61
C LYS A 40 3.60 -13.88 8.91
N CYS A 41 4.72 -13.15 8.87
CA CYS A 41 5.52 -12.81 10.04
C CYS A 41 5.04 -11.56 10.82
N GLY A 42 3.95 -10.93 10.36
CA GLY A 42 3.41 -9.69 10.92
C GLY A 42 3.96 -8.40 10.31
N GLU A 43 4.95 -8.47 9.41
CA GLU A 43 5.49 -7.29 8.74
C GLU A 43 4.46 -6.68 7.79
N MET A 44 4.16 -5.39 7.95
CA MET A 44 3.30 -4.66 7.04
C MET A 44 4.03 -4.28 5.76
N MET A 45 3.37 -4.47 4.63
CA MET A 45 3.87 -4.04 3.33
C MET A 45 2.88 -3.07 2.72
N ARG A 46 3.38 -1.90 2.30
CA ARG A 46 2.63 -0.86 1.60
C ARG A 46 3.12 -0.76 0.16
N HIS A 47 2.19 -0.63 -0.77
CA HIS A 47 2.48 -0.39 -2.18
C HIS A 47 1.44 0.58 -2.73
N ALA A 48 1.86 1.53 -3.56
CA ALA A 48 0.94 2.40 -4.25
C ALA A 48 1.38 2.64 -5.68
N ILE A 49 0.41 2.96 -6.52
CA ILE A 49 0.59 3.32 -7.92
C ILE A 49 -0.18 4.61 -8.17
N GLY A 50 0.42 5.61 -8.82
CA GLY A 50 -0.23 6.87 -9.11
C GLY A 50 0.74 8.03 -9.02
N ASP A 51 0.25 9.17 -8.54
CA ASP A 51 1.04 10.37 -8.31
C ASP A 51 2.27 10.09 -7.42
N LYS A 52 3.43 10.64 -7.79
CA LYS A 52 4.70 10.32 -7.15
C LYS A 52 4.75 10.79 -5.70
N ASP A 53 4.26 11.99 -5.41
CA ASP A 53 4.23 12.56 -4.07
C ASP A 53 3.29 11.76 -3.17
N ALA A 54 2.09 11.46 -3.67
CA ALA A 54 1.12 10.66 -2.94
C ALA A 54 1.64 9.22 -2.67
N VAL A 55 2.34 8.61 -3.64
CA VAL A 55 2.93 7.28 -3.48
C VAL A 55 4.02 7.29 -2.41
N GLU A 56 4.92 8.28 -2.44
CA GLU A 56 5.99 8.40 -1.46
C GLU A 56 5.43 8.64 -0.05
N SER A 57 4.43 9.52 0.09
CA SER A 57 3.71 9.77 1.33
C SER A 57 3.06 8.49 1.88
N PHE A 58 2.36 7.71 1.04
CA PHE A 58 1.71 6.48 1.46
C PHE A 58 2.71 5.41 1.89
N VAL A 59 3.77 5.17 1.10
CA VAL A 59 4.76 4.12 1.39
C VAL A 59 5.55 4.43 2.66
N ASN A 60 5.85 5.71 2.92
CA ASN A 60 6.57 6.14 4.11
C ASN A 60 5.69 6.37 5.34
N SER A 61 4.36 6.42 5.18
CA SER A 61 3.45 6.53 6.33
C SER A 61 3.70 5.39 7.32
N MET A 62 3.85 5.70 8.61
CA MET A 62 4.07 4.68 9.63
C MET A 62 2.74 4.14 10.18
N ASP A 63 1.68 4.93 10.07
CA ASP A 63 0.36 4.63 10.63
C ASP A 63 -0.57 3.88 9.66
N ASN A 64 -1.54 3.16 10.22
CA ASN A 64 -2.60 2.48 9.47
C ASN A 64 -3.72 3.44 9.02
N SER A 65 -3.65 4.69 9.47
CA SER A 65 -4.64 5.73 9.25
C SER A 65 -4.19 6.76 8.22
N TRP A 66 -3.40 6.36 7.21
CA TRP A 66 -3.03 7.29 6.15
C TRP A 66 -4.28 7.87 5.48
N MET A 67 -4.43 9.19 5.55
CA MET A 67 -5.48 9.94 4.88
C MET A 67 -4.81 10.92 3.93
N HIS A 68 -4.96 10.70 2.62
CA HIS A 68 -4.59 11.71 1.64
C HIS A 68 -5.64 12.81 1.66
N HIS A 69 -5.29 13.95 2.25
CA HIS A 69 -6.10 15.15 2.12
C HIS A 69 -6.06 15.59 0.67
N HIS A 70 -7.19 15.49 -0.03
CA HIS A 70 -7.37 16.18 -1.29
C HIS A 70 -7.34 17.68 -0.97
N HIS A 71 -6.23 18.36 -1.25
CA HIS A 71 -6.23 19.83 -1.34
C HIS A 71 -7.11 20.19 -2.54
N HIS A 72 -8.40 20.34 -2.29
CA HIS A 72 -9.29 21.05 -3.19
C HIS A 72 -8.88 22.52 -3.12
N HIS A 73 -8.14 22.98 -4.14
CA HIS A 73 -8.06 24.41 -4.44
C HIS A 73 -9.27 24.81 -5.28
#